data_AF-A0AB38UQP0-F1
#
_entry.id   AF-A0AB38UQP0-F1
#
_cell.length_a   1.000
_cell.length_b   1.000
_cell.length_c   1.000
_cell.angle_alpha   90.00
_cell.angle_beta   90.00
_cell.angle_gamma   90.00
#
_symmetry.space_group_name_H-M   'P 1'
#
loop_
_entity.id
_entity.type
_entity.pdbx_description
1 polymer ?
#
loop_
_entity_poly.entity_id
_entity_poly.type
_entity_poly.pdbx_seq_one_letter_code
_entity_poly.pdbx_strand_id
1 'polypeptide(L)'
;MTTYTETTEPTDNPIDAAILAALTDAGGDDLHPWAVIRQRVPGSPDRKAERLIALYHAGRVYLIKIAGRNYVGLGDADDMRLAAANRARVPLVL
;
A
#
# COMPACT_ATOMS: atom_id res chain seq x y z
N MET A 1 -2.73 29.69 -4.09
CA MET A 1 -2.68 29.01 -2.78
C MET A 1 -3.65 27.85 -2.90
N THR A 2 -3.17 26.69 -3.31
CA THR A 2 -4.02 25.53 -3.62
C THR A 2 -4.10 24.67 -2.37
N THR A 3 -5.25 24.66 -1.72
CA THR A 3 -5.54 23.80 -0.57
C THR A 3 -5.73 22.37 -1.06
N TYR A 4 -4.84 21.47 -0.64
CA TYR A 4 -5.00 20.04 -0.80
C TYR A 4 -5.99 19.55 0.26
N THR A 5 -7.10 18.99 -0.19
CA THR A 5 -8.08 18.35 0.68
C THR A 5 -7.47 17.06 1.22
N GLU A 6 -7.21 17.01 2.52
CA GLU A 6 -6.84 15.79 3.24
C GLU A 6 -8.07 14.87 3.27
N THR A 7 -8.17 13.95 2.31
CA THR A 7 -9.25 12.96 2.27
C THR A 7 -8.88 11.79 3.16
N THR A 8 -9.39 11.80 4.39
CA THR A 8 -9.39 10.65 5.28
C THR A 8 -10.36 9.58 4.73
N GLU A 9 -9.76 8.52 4.16
CA GLU A 9 -10.32 7.22 3.71
C GLU A 9 -11.24 7.17 2.46
N PRO A 10 -11.00 6.17 1.59
CA PRO A 10 -11.69 4.90 1.77
C PRO A 10 -10.75 3.69 1.73
N THR A 11 -10.83 2.84 2.76
CA THR A 11 -10.48 1.41 2.65
C THR A 11 -11.36 0.69 1.60
N ASP A 12 -12.44 1.35 1.12
CA ASP A 12 -13.38 0.84 0.10
C ASP A 12 -12.99 1.12 -1.36
N ASN A 13 -11.71 1.38 -1.67
CA ASN A 13 -11.30 1.36 -3.07
C ASN A 13 -11.24 -0.11 -3.54
N PRO A 14 -11.94 -0.48 -4.63
CA PRO A 14 -11.93 -1.86 -5.12
C PRO A 14 -10.51 -2.36 -5.49
N ILE A 15 -9.60 -1.45 -5.86
CA ILE A 15 -8.19 -1.80 -6.12
C ILE A 15 -7.45 -2.12 -4.83
N ASP A 16 -7.74 -1.41 -3.73
CA ASP A 16 -7.11 -1.67 -2.43
C ASP A 16 -7.54 -3.05 -1.91
N ALA A 17 -8.84 -3.33 -1.96
CA ALA A 17 -9.39 -4.64 -1.62
C ALA A 17 -8.77 -5.75 -2.47
N ALA A 18 -8.61 -5.52 -3.79
CA ALA A 18 -7.97 -6.48 -4.68
C ALA A 18 -6.48 -6.69 -4.38
N ILE A 19 -5.73 -5.64 -4.00
CA ILE A 19 -4.33 -5.77 -3.58
C ILE A 19 -4.24 -6.61 -2.31
N LEU A 20 -5.03 -6.28 -1.29
CA LEU A 20 -5.03 -6.99 0.00
C LEU A 20 -5.44 -8.45 -0.18
N ALA A 21 -6.51 -8.72 -0.93
CA ALA A 21 -6.94 -10.08 -1.23
C ALA A 21 -5.86 -10.87 -1.99
N ALA A 22 -5.23 -10.26 -3.01
CA ALA A 22 -4.18 -10.93 -3.77
C ALA A 22 -2.94 -11.27 -2.92
N LEU A 23 -2.63 -10.48 -1.89
CA LEU A 23 -1.57 -10.75 -0.92
C LEU A 23 -1.96 -11.86 0.05
N THR A 24 -3.17 -11.82 0.61
CA THR A 24 -3.72 -12.89 1.45
C THR A 24 -3.68 -14.23 0.72
N ASP A 25 -4.15 -14.28 -0.52
CA ASP A 25 -4.15 -15.49 -1.36
C ASP A 25 -2.75 -15.99 -1.71
N ALA A 26 -1.73 -15.13 -1.66
CA ALA A 26 -0.36 -15.47 -2.02
C ALA A 26 0.45 -16.08 -0.86
N GLY A 27 -0.03 -15.95 0.39
CA GLY A 27 0.70 -16.37 1.58
C GLY A 27 0.61 -15.39 2.75
N GLY A 28 -0.03 -14.23 2.57
CA GLY A 28 -0.30 -13.26 3.64
C GLY A 28 0.96 -12.56 4.15
N ASP A 29 1.60 -13.16 5.15
CA ASP A 29 2.77 -12.61 5.86
C ASP A 29 4.07 -12.73 5.04
N ASP A 30 4.05 -13.59 4.01
CA ASP A 30 5.18 -13.80 3.12
C ASP A 30 5.45 -12.58 2.20
N LEU A 31 6.72 -12.41 1.84
CA LEU A 31 7.16 -11.39 0.90
C LEU A 31 6.96 -11.86 -0.54
N HIS A 32 6.17 -11.12 -1.31
CA HIS A 32 5.87 -11.45 -2.70
C HIS A 32 6.39 -10.38 -3.67
N PRO A 33 6.93 -10.76 -4.84
CA PRO A 33 7.28 -9.78 -5.86
C PRO A 33 6.06 -8.98 -6.29
N TRP A 34 6.13 -7.64 -6.22
CA TRP A 34 5.02 -6.77 -6.62
C TRP A 34 4.59 -7.02 -8.07
N ALA A 35 5.56 -7.37 -8.94
CA ALA A 35 5.28 -7.68 -10.34
C ALA A 35 4.33 -8.87 -10.53
N VAL A 36 4.32 -9.83 -9.59
CA VAL A 36 3.41 -10.99 -9.60
C VAL A 36 2.06 -10.58 -9.05
N ILE A 37 2.02 -9.91 -7.89
CA ILE A 37 0.77 -9.48 -7.24
C ILE A 37 -0.05 -8.56 -8.16
N ARG A 38 0.57 -7.54 -8.76
CA ARG A 38 -0.13 -6.54 -9.60
C ARG A 38 -0.81 -7.10 -10.85
N GLN A 39 -0.46 -8.32 -11.27
CA GLN A 39 -1.12 -9.01 -12.39
C GLN A 39 -2.54 -9.45 -12.02
N ARG A 40 -2.81 -9.70 -10.73
CA ARG A 40 -4.12 -10.13 -10.20
C ARG A 40 -5.04 -8.97 -9.86
N VAL A 41 -4.50 -7.75 -9.82
CA VAL A 41 -5.24 -6.53 -9.44
C VAL A 41 -5.82 -5.87 -10.69
N PRO A 42 -7.08 -5.41 -10.70
CA PRO A 42 -7.66 -4.67 -11.82
C PRO A 42 -7.08 -3.24 -11.94
N GLY A 43 -7.27 -2.60 -13.11
CA GLY A 43 -6.91 -1.20 -13.35
C GLY A 43 -5.62 -0.96 -14.13
N SER A 44 -5.28 0.31 -14.35
CA SER A 44 -4.04 0.71 -15.04
C SER A 44 -2.80 0.53 -14.15
N PRO A 45 -1.59 0.38 -14.73
CA PRO A 45 -0.35 0.29 -13.95
C PRO A 45 -0.16 1.46 -12.96
N ASP A 46 -0.42 2.69 -13.40
CA ASP A 46 -0.27 3.89 -12.58
C ASP A 46 -1.25 3.89 -11.42
N ARG A 47 -2.51 3.53 -11.68
CA ARG A 47 -3.53 3.50 -10.63
C ARG A 47 -3.22 2.44 -9.57
N LYS A 48 -2.71 1.27 -9.98
CA LYS A 48 -2.26 0.23 -9.04
C LYS A 48 -1.11 0.73 -8.17
N ALA A 49 -0.16 1.47 -8.76
CA ALA A 49 0.97 2.02 -8.03
C ALA A 49 0.53 3.08 -7.01
N GLU A 50 -0.33 4.03 -7.42
CA GLU A 50 -0.91 5.03 -6.51
C GLU A 50 -1.62 4.38 -5.31
N ARG A 51 -2.42 3.34 -5.57
CA ARG A 51 -3.14 2.63 -4.51
C ARG A 51 -2.21 1.84 -3.59
N LEU A 52 -1.19 1.20 -4.14
CA LEU A 52 -0.16 0.54 -3.33
C LEU A 52 0.58 1.53 -2.43
N ILE A 53 0.92 2.72 -2.94
CA ILE A 53 1.55 3.80 -2.16
C ILE A 53 0.64 4.27 -1.03
N ALA A 54 -0.66 4.44 -1.31
CA ALA A 54 -1.64 4.79 -0.28
C ALA A 54 -1.72 3.73 0.83
N LEU A 55 -1.78 2.44 0.47
CA LEU A 55 -1.77 1.34 1.44
C LEU A 55 -0.48 1.30 2.27
N TYR A 56 0.67 1.55 1.66
CA TYR A 56 1.95 1.66 2.35
C TYR A 56 1.95 2.81 3.37
N HIS A 57 1.47 3.99 2.97
CA HIS A 57 1.36 5.13 3.87
C HIS A 57 0.32 4.92 4.99
N ALA A 58 -0.62 4.00 4.81
CA ALA A 58 -1.55 3.57 5.85
C ALA A 58 -1.01 2.42 6.72
N GLY A 59 0.18 1.87 6.42
CA GLY A 59 0.74 0.71 7.11
C GLY A 59 -0.04 -0.59 6.87
N ARG A 60 -0.91 -0.63 5.85
CA ARG A 60 -1.71 -1.82 5.49
C ARG A 60 -0.93 -2.84 4.68
N VAL A 61 0.20 -2.41 4.13
CA VAL A 61 1.21 -3.24 3.47
C VAL A 61 2.59 -2.70 3.85
N TYR A 62 3.60 -3.55 3.81
CA TYR A 62 4.99 -3.12 3.86
C TYR A 62 5.69 -3.42 2.53
N LEU A 63 6.71 -2.63 2.19
CA LEU A 63 7.49 -2.80 0.97
C LEU A 63 8.98 -2.82 1.28
N ILE A 64 9.70 -3.72 0.62
CA ILE A 64 11.17 -3.72 0.60
C ILE A 64 11.68 -3.88 -0.83
N LYS A 65 12.92 -3.46 -1.06
CA LYS A 65 13.60 -3.67 -2.34
C LYS A 65 14.71 -4.72 -2.17
N ILE A 66 14.62 -5.80 -2.96
CA ILE A 66 15.65 -6.86 -3.02
C ILE A 66 16.15 -6.91 -4.46
N ALA A 67 17.46 -6.74 -4.65
CA ALA A 67 18.12 -6.79 -5.96
C ALA A 67 17.40 -5.97 -7.06
N GLY A 68 16.98 -4.74 -6.72
CA GLY A 68 16.29 -3.84 -7.64
C GLY A 68 14.79 -4.11 -7.85
N ARG A 69 14.23 -5.16 -7.23
CA ARG A 69 12.82 -5.53 -7.35
C ARG A 69 12.06 -5.17 -6.08
N ASN A 70 10.83 -4.68 -6.24
CA ASN A 70 9.95 -4.40 -5.11
C ASN A 70 9.24 -5.69 -4.67
N TYR A 71 9.31 -5.98 -3.38
CA TYR A 71 8.55 -7.01 -2.71
C TYR A 71 7.58 -6.35 -1.75
N VAL A 72 6.44 -6.99 -1.54
CA VAL A 72 5.33 -6.50 -0.73
C VAL A 72 4.76 -7.64 0.10
N GLY A 73 4.35 -7.33 1.32
CA GLY A 73 3.59 -8.22 2.21
C GLY A 73 2.48 -7.45 2.92
N LEU A 74 1.59 -8.16 3.61
CA LEU A 74 0.57 -7.53 4.46
C LEU A 74 1.22 -6.83 5.65
N GLY A 75 0.75 -5.61 5.95
CA GLY A 75 1.19 -4.91 7.14
C GLY A 75 0.44 -5.39 8.37
N ASP A 76 1.10 -5.35 9.53
CA ASP A 76 0.51 -5.74 10.81
C ASP A 76 0.11 -4.52 11.67
N ALA A 77 -0.25 -4.78 12.93
CA ALA A 77 -0.64 -3.75 13.88
C ALA A 77 0.50 -2.76 14.18
N ASP A 78 1.74 -3.22 14.20
CA ASP A 78 2.91 -2.38 14.43
C ASP A 78 3.24 -1.53 13.19
N ASP A 79 3.09 -2.05 11.99
CA ASP A 79 3.21 -1.28 10.74
C ASP A 79 2.19 -0.12 10.70
N MET A 80 0.93 -0.41 11.02
CA MET A 80 -0.12 0.62 11.10
C MET A 80 0.20 1.69 12.16
N ARG A 81 0.68 1.27 13.34
CA ARG A 81 1.10 2.18 14.41
C ARG A 81 2.27 3.05 13.97
N LEU A 82 3.27 2.48 13.31
CA LEU A 82 4.45 3.19 12.82
C LEU A 82 4.09 4.17 11.70
N ALA A 83 3.21 3.78 10.78
CA ALA A 83 2.71 4.64 9.72
C ALA A 83 1.97 5.86 10.28
N ALA A 84 1.11 5.66 11.28
CA ALA A 84 0.41 6.75 11.97
C ALA A 84 1.40 7.71 12.67
N ALA A 85 2.39 7.17 13.40
CA ALA A 85 3.42 7.96 14.06
C ALA A 85 4.27 8.76 13.05
N ASN A 86 4.62 8.17 11.91
CA ASN A 86 5.38 8.85 10.86
C ASN A 86 4.58 9.99 10.22
N ARG A 87 3.28 9.80 9.96
CA ARG A 87 2.41 10.84 9.41
C ARG A 87 2.27 12.03 10.37
N ALA A 88 2.18 11.76 11.67
CA ALA A 88 2.15 12.82 12.69
C ALA A 88 3.48 13.61 12.76
N ARG A 89 4.62 12.95 12.51
CA ARG A 89 5.95 13.57 12.53
C ARG A 89 6.27 14.36 11.27
N VAL A 90 5.91 13.82 10.11
CA VAL A 90 6.14 14.43 8.80
C VAL A 90 4.83 14.34 8.01
N PRO A 91 3.99 15.39 8.07
CA PRO A 91 2.78 15.45 7.26
C PRO A 91 3.15 15.30 5.78
N LEU A 92 2.49 14.35 5.10
CA LEU A 92 2.70 14.19 3.66
C LEU A 92 2.14 15.42 2.94
N VAL A 93 3.03 16.15 2.25
CA VAL A 93 2.63 17.12 1.23
C VAL A 93 2.53 16.34 -0.07
N LEU A 94 1.34 15.86 -0.40
CA LEU A 94 1.00 15.24 -1.68
C LEU A 94 0.42 16.30 -2.62
#